data_AF-A0A645G138-F1
#
_entry.id   AF-A0A645G138-F1
#
_cell.length_a   1.000
_cell.length_b   1.000
_cell.length_c   1.000
_cell.angle_alpha   90.00
_cell.angle_beta   90.00
_cell.angle_gamma   90.00
#
_symmetry.space_group_name_H-M   'P 1'
#
loop_
_entity.id
_entity.type
_entity.pdbx_description
1 polymer ?
#
loop_
_entity_poly.entity_id
_entity_poly.type
_entity_poly.pdbx_seq_one_letter_code
_entity_poly.pdbx_strand_id
1 'polypeptide(L)'
;MFEAFPESPFWRRLGELEPQSKRIAVAGHGLESYSQLDVRWQPIHRQIVLNGQRMGLCDPPPYWGEVPEGSGFELRNAVSLASVAAMRAASLDYVVFKRNTSGMNVPDIEPCIARFREIHGVPAYEDAFLVAFDMKY
;
A
#
# COMPACT_ATOMS: atom_id res chain seq x y z
N MET A 1 19.22 -21.45 5.30
CA MET A 1 18.34 -20.83 6.32
C MET A 1 17.86 -19.54 5.68
N PHE A 2 16.57 -19.43 5.33
CA PHE A 2 16.06 -18.16 4.82
C PHE A 2 16.15 -17.17 5.98
N GLU A 3 16.86 -16.07 5.76
CA GLU A 3 17.00 -14.98 6.71
C GLU A 3 15.61 -14.55 7.23
N ALA A 4 15.52 -14.22 8.52
CA ALA A 4 14.25 -13.75 9.09
C ALA A 4 13.80 -12.51 8.32
N PHE A 5 12.69 -12.62 7.59
CA PHE A 5 12.19 -11.51 6.80
C PHE A 5 11.67 -10.42 7.76
N PRO A 6 12.15 -9.17 7.66
CA PRO A 6 11.86 -8.16 8.66
C PRO A 6 10.39 -7.75 8.62
N GLU A 7 9.66 -8.01 9.72
CA GLU A 7 8.27 -7.60 9.89
C GLU A 7 8.21 -6.19 10.49
N SER A 8 7.50 -5.28 9.85
CA SER A 8 7.18 -3.98 10.45
C SER A 8 6.23 -4.17 11.65
N PRO A 9 6.50 -3.56 12.83
CA PRO A 9 5.59 -3.56 13.97
C PRO A 9 4.17 -3.08 13.67
N PHE A 10 3.97 -2.32 12.59
CA PHE A 10 2.65 -1.93 12.11
C PHE A 10 1.73 -3.13 11.87
N TRP A 11 2.22 -4.17 11.19
CA TRP A 11 1.40 -5.36 10.88
C TRP A 11 1.04 -6.13 12.14
N ARG A 12 1.95 -6.21 13.12
CA ARG A 12 1.68 -6.84 14.41
C ARG A 12 0.56 -6.13 15.17
N ARG A 13 0.59 -4.79 15.23
CA ARG A 13 -0.47 -4.00 15.87
C ARG A 13 -1.83 -4.23 15.21
N LEU A 14 -1.87 -4.37 13.89
CA LEU A 14 -3.11 -4.71 13.19
C LEU A 14 -3.66 -6.10 13.54
N GLY A 15 -2.82 -7.03 13.99
CA GLY A 15 -3.24 -8.35 14.46
C GLY A 15 -3.98 -8.36 15.80
N GLU A 16 -3.86 -7.27 16.57
CA GLU A 16 -4.57 -7.04 17.82
C GLU A 16 -6.03 -6.59 17.58
N LEU A 17 -6.34 -6.14 16.37
CA LEU A 17 -7.69 -5.77 15.97
C LEU A 17 -8.52 -7.00 15.59
N GLU A 18 -9.84 -6.83 15.57
CA GLU A 18 -10.75 -7.86 15.07
C GLU A 18 -10.38 -8.23 13.62
N PRO A 19 -10.39 -9.54 13.26
CA PRO A 19 -10.11 -9.96 11.89
C PRO A 19 -11.04 -9.30 10.88
N GLN A 20 -10.50 -8.95 9.72
CA GLN A 20 -11.22 -8.34 8.60
C GLN A 20 -11.94 -7.01 8.95
N SER A 21 -11.55 -6.36 10.05
CA SER A 21 -12.13 -5.09 10.47
C SER A 21 -11.52 -3.87 9.77
N LYS A 22 -10.34 -4.05 9.14
CA LYS A 22 -9.62 -3.00 8.42
C LYS A 22 -9.44 -3.33 6.95
N ARG A 23 -9.62 -2.32 6.10
CA ARG A 23 -9.34 -2.34 4.66
C ARG A 23 -8.10 -1.50 4.36
N ILE A 24 -7.07 -2.14 3.83
CA ILE A 24 -5.74 -1.56 3.69
C ILE A 24 -5.34 -1.63 2.23
N ALA A 25 -5.11 -0.48 1.60
CA ALA A 25 -4.49 -0.46 0.27
C ALA A 25 -2.97 -0.41 0.43
N VAL A 26 -2.28 -1.37 -0.17
CA VAL A 26 -0.83 -1.46 -0.10
C VAL A 26 -0.23 -1.06 -1.45
N ALA A 27 0.53 0.04 -1.41
CA ALA A 27 1.39 0.50 -2.48
C ALA A 27 2.80 -0.08 -2.35
N GLY A 28 3.30 -0.60 -3.46
CA GLY A 28 4.64 -1.15 -3.62
C GLY A 28 4.76 -1.72 -5.04
N HIS A 29 5.97 -1.81 -5.58
CA HIS A 29 6.15 -2.32 -6.93
C HIS A 29 5.71 -3.79 -7.02
N GLY A 30 4.90 -4.11 -8.05
CA GLY A 30 4.69 -5.47 -8.55
C GLY A 30 3.32 -6.06 -8.24
N LEU A 31 2.55 -6.32 -9.30
CA LEU A 31 1.59 -7.44 -9.36
C LEU A 31 2.26 -8.81 -9.12
N GLU A 32 3.58 -8.83 -8.99
CA GLU A 32 4.40 -10.01 -8.87
C GLU A 32 4.57 -10.40 -7.41
N SER A 33 4.17 -11.62 -7.07
CA SER A 33 4.07 -12.12 -5.70
C SER A 33 5.39 -12.12 -4.91
N TYR A 34 6.54 -12.07 -5.57
CA TYR A 34 7.85 -12.08 -4.91
C TYR A 34 8.24 -10.73 -4.29
N SER A 35 7.62 -9.62 -4.71
CA SER A 35 7.80 -8.30 -4.09
C SER A 35 6.72 -7.96 -3.04
N GLN A 36 5.66 -8.77 -2.95
CA GLN A 36 4.56 -8.60 -1.99
C GLN A 36 4.74 -9.44 -0.73
N LEU A 37 5.72 -9.06 0.07
CA LEU A 37 6.13 -9.85 1.24
C LEU A 37 5.16 -9.75 2.42
N ASP A 38 4.22 -8.80 2.39
CA ASP A 38 3.08 -8.68 3.29
C ASP A 38 2.11 -9.84 3.24
N VAL A 39 2.02 -10.56 2.11
CA VAL A 39 1.24 -11.79 2.05
C VAL A 39 1.70 -12.80 3.11
N ARG A 40 2.99 -12.78 3.48
CA ARG A 40 3.53 -13.62 4.55
C ARG A 40 3.05 -13.21 5.94
N TRP A 41 2.68 -11.94 6.12
CA TRP A 41 2.15 -11.40 7.36
C TRP A 41 0.62 -11.48 7.45
N GLN A 42 -0.06 -11.86 6.36
CA GLN A 42 -1.51 -12.05 6.33
C GLN A 42 -2.05 -12.95 7.47
N PRO A 43 -1.40 -14.07 7.85
CA PRO A 43 -1.84 -14.89 8.98
C PRO A 43 -1.73 -14.17 10.33
N ILE A 44 -0.87 -13.14 10.44
CA ILE A 44 -0.63 -12.37 11.66
C ILE A 44 -1.71 -11.29 11.80
N HIS A 45 -1.83 -10.41 10.80
CA HIS A 45 -2.72 -9.25 10.92
C HIS A 45 -4.19 -9.55 10.58
N ARG A 46 -4.47 -10.53 9.70
CA ARG A 46 -5.83 -10.98 9.34
C ARG A 46 -6.77 -9.88 8.83
N GLN A 47 -6.22 -8.82 8.22
CA GLN A 47 -6.98 -7.67 7.69
C GLN A 47 -7.20 -7.79 6.19
N ILE A 48 -8.13 -7.01 5.64
CA ILE A 48 -8.41 -6.99 4.20
C ILE A 48 -7.34 -6.15 3.51
N VAL A 49 -6.57 -6.77 2.60
CA VAL A 49 -5.51 -6.09 1.83
C VAL A 49 -5.94 -5.97 0.37
N LEU A 50 -5.82 -4.76 -0.16
CA LEU A 50 -6.10 -4.42 -1.56
C LEU A 50 -4.82 -3.91 -2.23
N ASN A 51 -4.72 -4.07 -3.54
CA ASN A 51 -3.63 -3.49 -4.30
C ASN A 51 -3.83 -1.97 -4.44
N GLY A 52 -2.88 -1.17 -3.96
CA GLY A 52 -2.87 0.28 -4.12
C GLY A 52 -2.11 0.70 -5.38
N GLN A 53 -2.83 1.10 -6.43
CA GLN A 53 -2.24 1.58 -7.68
C GLN A 53 -1.74 3.02 -7.51
N ARG A 54 -0.54 3.29 -7.99
CA ARG A 54 0.19 4.56 -7.88
C ARG A 54 0.15 5.38 -9.16
N MET A 55 -0.39 4.83 -10.24
CA MET A 55 -0.50 5.52 -11.53
C MET A 55 -1.25 6.84 -11.36
N GLY A 56 -0.60 7.93 -11.80
CA GLY A 56 -1.13 9.29 -11.66
C GLY A 56 -0.81 9.96 -10.31
N LEU A 57 -0.14 9.27 -9.38
CA LEU A 57 0.23 9.86 -8.09
C LEU A 57 1.58 10.61 -8.16
N CYS A 58 2.68 9.98 -8.56
CA CYS A 58 4.02 10.42 -8.12
C CYS A 58 5.17 10.41 -9.13
N ASP A 59 5.13 9.58 -10.16
CA ASP A 59 6.24 9.37 -11.11
C ASP A 59 5.73 9.50 -12.55
N PRO A 60 6.60 9.84 -13.50
CA PRO A 60 6.31 9.53 -14.88
C PRO A 60 6.28 7.99 -15.08
N PRO A 61 5.38 7.46 -15.92
CA PRO A 61 5.31 6.04 -16.25
C PRO A 61 6.69 5.46 -16.66
N PRO A 62 6.90 4.13 -16.48
CA PRO A 62 5.86 3.11 -16.55
C PRO A 62 5.36 2.54 -15.21
N TYR A 63 4.03 2.43 -15.10
CA TYR A 63 3.31 1.70 -14.05
C TYR A 63 2.79 0.37 -14.61
N TRP A 64 3.70 -0.58 -14.82
CA TRP A 64 3.35 -1.84 -15.49
C TRP A 64 2.23 -2.59 -14.76
N GLY A 65 1.13 -2.85 -15.47
CA GLY A 65 -0.02 -3.58 -14.96
C GLY A 65 -0.98 -2.78 -14.08
N GLU A 66 -0.72 -1.49 -13.86
CA GLU A 66 -1.70 -0.59 -13.24
C GLU A 66 -2.67 -0.04 -14.28
N VAL A 67 -3.87 0.31 -13.83
CA VAL A 67 -4.94 0.75 -14.72
C VAL A 67 -5.03 2.28 -14.66
N PRO A 68 -4.93 2.99 -15.80
CA PRO A 68 -5.09 4.44 -15.82
C PRO A 68 -6.48 4.87 -15.34
N GLU A 69 -6.55 5.97 -14.60
CA GLU A 69 -7.83 6.60 -14.30
C GLU A 69 -8.57 7.00 -15.58
N GLY A 70 -9.90 6.90 -15.56
CA GLY A 70 -10.74 7.25 -16.70
C GLY A 70 -10.79 6.20 -17.82
N SER A 71 -10.16 5.04 -17.65
CA SER A 71 -10.20 3.94 -18.62
C SER A 71 -11.56 3.23 -18.72
N GLY A 72 -12.51 3.54 -17.85
CA GLY A 72 -13.82 2.88 -17.78
C GLY A 72 -13.82 1.51 -17.09
N PHE A 73 -12.69 1.10 -16.49
CA PHE A 73 -12.61 -0.14 -15.71
C PHE A 73 -13.03 0.08 -14.25
N GLU A 74 -13.76 -0.88 -13.69
CA GLU A 74 -14.08 -0.94 -12.26
C GLU A 74 -13.14 -1.92 -11.56
N LEU A 75 -12.34 -1.41 -10.63
CA LEU A 75 -11.40 -2.22 -9.86
C LEU A 75 -12.10 -2.80 -8.62
N ARG A 76 -12.14 -4.13 -8.49
CA ARG A 76 -12.75 -4.81 -7.32
C ARG A 76 -11.77 -5.10 -6.18
N ASN A 77 -10.54 -5.48 -6.53
CA ASN A 77 -9.49 -5.87 -5.57
C ASN A 77 -8.26 -4.94 -5.63
N ALA A 78 -8.43 -3.78 -6.24
CA ALA A 78 -7.42 -2.74 -6.36
C ALA A 78 -8.09 -1.37 -6.22
N VAL A 79 -7.30 -0.38 -5.85
CA VAL A 79 -7.76 0.99 -5.64
C VAL A 79 -6.74 1.95 -6.22
N SER A 80 -7.21 2.95 -6.98
CA SER A 80 -6.34 4.06 -7.39
C SER A 80 -6.05 4.96 -6.19
N LEU A 81 -4.77 5.12 -5.86
CA LEU A 81 -4.32 6.05 -4.81
C LEU A 81 -4.21 7.50 -5.30
N ALA A 82 -4.36 7.73 -6.61
CA ALA A 82 -4.47 9.08 -7.18
C ALA A 82 -5.87 9.68 -7.01
N SER A 83 -6.90 8.86 -6.71
CA SER A 83 -8.29 9.30 -6.54
C SER A 83 -8.79 9.13 -5.12
N VAL A 84 -8.96 10.26 -4.43
CA VAL A 84 -9.62 10.32 -3.11
C VAL A 84 -11.02 9.71 -3.15
N ALA A 85 -11.76 9.89 -4.25
CA ALA A 85 -13.09 9.32 -4.43
C ALA A 85 -13.04 7.78 -4.50
N ALA A 86 -12.07 7.20 -5.23
CA ALA A 86 -11.88 5.76 -5.31
C ALA A 86 -11.52 5.17 -3.94
N MET A 87 -10.61 5.83 -3.20
CA MET A 87 -10.23 5.38 -1.88
C MET A 87 -11.38 5.48 -0.85
N ARG A 88 -12.20 6.55 -0.91
CA ARG A 88 -13.41 6.68 -0.09
C ARG A 88 -14.43 5.59 -0.44
N ALA A 89 -14.68 5.34 -1.73
CA ALA A 89 -15.60 4.30 -2.19
C ALA A 89 -15.17 2.90 -1.75
N ALA A 90 -13.87 2.63 -1.75
CA ALA A 90 -13.29 1.39 -1.24
C ALA A 90 -13.31 1.28 0.29
N SER A 91 -13.74 2.33 1.01
CA SER A 91 -13.76 2.41 2.48
C SER A 91 -12.41 2.03 3.09
N LEU A 92 -11.32 2.57 2.53
CA LEU A 92 -9.98 2.32 3.06
C LEU A 92 -9.87 2.90 4.48
N ASP A 93 -9.34 2.11 5.41
CA ASP A 93 -8.87 2.57 6.71
C ASP A 93 -7.42 3.05 6.64
N TYR A 94 -6.59 2.36 5.84
CA TYR A 94 -5.18 2.69 5.69
C TYR A 94 -4.71 2.63 4.24
N VAL A 95 -3.78 3.52 3.91
CA VAL A 95 -2.89 3.40 2.74
C VAL A 95 -1.47 3.19 3.23
N VAL A 96 -0.81 2.14 2.75
CA VAL A 96 0.54 1.75 3.18
C VAL A 96 1.48 1.78 1.98
N PHE A 97 2.54 2.58 2.06
CA PHE A 97 3.63 2.58 1.10
C PHE A 97 4.79 1.76 1.67
N LYS A 98 5.24 0.74 0.93
CA LYS A 98 6.39 -0.07 1.32
C LYS A 98 7.68 0.44 0.70
N ARG A 99 8.69 0.58 1.55
CA ARG A 99 10.06 0.83 1.13
C ARG A 99 10.67 -0.46 0.60
N ASN A 100 11.54 -0.31 -0.39
CA ASN A 100 12.29 -1.42 -0.92
C ASN A 100 13.39 -1.83 0.06
N THR A 101 13.24 -3.00 0.68
CA THR A 101 14.25 -3.57 1.59
C THR A 101 14.84 -4.88 1.09
N SER A 102 14.51 -5.31 -0.13
CA SER A 102 14.93 -6.59 -0.69
C SER A 102 16.24 -6.51 -1.49
N GLY A 103 16.82 -5.32 -1.65
CA GLY A 103 17.99 -5.08 -2.51
C GLY A 103 17.68 -5.24 -4.01
N MET A 104 16.41 -5.42 -4.38
CA MET A 104 15.99 -5.49 -5.79
C MET A 104 15.98 -4.10 -6.42
N ASN A 105 16.22 -4.01 -7.73
CA ASN A 105 16.10 -2.74 -8.45
C ASN A 105 14.62 -2.45 -8.77
N VAL A 106 13.87 -1.96 -7.78
CA VAL A 106 12.49 -1.47 -7.95
C VAL A 106 12.45 0.06 -7.87
N PRO A 107 11.49 0.73 -8.52
CA PRO A 107 11.31 2.17 -8.43
C PRO A 107 11.22 2.66 -6.99
N ASP A 108 11.82 3.82 -6.73
CA ASP A 108 11.77 4.46 -5.43
C ASP A 108 10.31 4.83 -5.08
N ILE A 109 9.90 4.52 -3.86
CA ILE A 109 8.54 4.79 -3.37
C ILE A 109 8.45 6.18 -2.71
N GLU A 110 9.57 6.79 -2.37
CA GLU A 110 9.61 8.07 -1.64
C GLU A 110 8.90 9.22 -2.37
N PRO A 111 8.96 9.37 -3.70
CA PRO A 111 8.16 10.37 -4.40
C PRO A 111 6.65 10.21 -4.15
N CYS A 112 6.17 8.97 -4.07
CA CYS A 112 4.77 8.67 -3.77
C CYS A 112 4.41 8.98 -2.32
N ILE A 113 5.28 8.65 -1.37
CA ILE A 113 5.10 9.01 0.04
C ILE A 113 5.06 10.53 0.18
N ALA A 114 6.01 11.25 -0.43
CA ALA A 114 6.08 12.70 -0.38
C ALA A 114 4.80 13.33 -0.94
N ARG A 115 4.36 12.88 -2.12
CA ARG A 115 3.12 13.37 -2.71
C ARG A 115 1.89 13.05 -1.85
N PHE A 116 1.84 11.86 -1.27
CA PHE A 116 0.71 11.48 -0.42
C PHE A 116 0.67 12.30 0.87
N ARG A 117 1.83 12.70 1.43
CA ARG A 117 1.90 13.65 2.55
C ARG A 117 1.35 15.02 2.19
N GLU A 118 1.63 15.52 0.99
CA GLU A 118 1.08 16.81 0.54
C GLU A 118 -0.45 16.78 0.46
N ILE A 119 -1.03 15.65 0.06
CA ILE A 119 -2.48 15.50 -0.13
C ILE A 119 -3.21 15.16 1.18
N HIS A 120 -2.63 14.29 2.00
CA HIS A 120 -3.30 13.67 3.17
C HIS A 120 -2.70 14.04 4.52
N GLY A 121 -1.58 14.76 4.54
CA GLY A 121 -0.92 15.21 5.77
C GLY A 121 0.04 14.19 6.37
N VAL A 122 0.12 14.17 7.70
CA VAL A 122 1.11 13.38 8.44
C VAL A 122 0.69 11.91 8.47
N PRO A 123 1.61 10.95 8.21
CA PRO A 123 1.30 9.53 8.34
C PRO A 123 0.99 9.16 9.78
N ALA A 124 0.10 8.18 9.96
CA ALA A 124 -0.23 7.64 11.28
C ALA A 124 0.88 6.73 11.84
N TYR A 125 1.73 6.21 10.95
CA TYR A 125 2.86 5.37 11.31
C TYR A 125 3.97 5.46 10.26
N GLU A 126 5.22 5.45 10.70
CA GLU A 126 6.39 5.40 9.84
C GLU A 126 7.52 4.64 10.54
N ASP A 127 8.18 3.74 9.82
CA ASP A 127 9.41 3.07 10.23
C ASP A 127 10.36 2.85 9.04
N ALA A 128 11.43 2.09 9.25
CA ALA A 128 12.41 1.81 8.21
C ALA A 128 11.85 1.02 7.00
N PHE A 129 10.69 0.36 7.14
CA PHE A 129 10.13 -0.55 6.15
C PHE A 129 8.92 0.04 5.41
N LEU A 130 8.13 0.88 6.07
CA LEU A 130 6.90 1.40 5.48
C LEU A 130 6.46 2.75 6.08
N VAL A 131 5.52 3.37 5.36
CA VAL A 131 4.74 4.52 5.81
C VAL A 131 3.26 4.19 5.67
N ALA A 132 2.48 4.38 6.74
CA ALA A 132 1.05 4.15 6.74
C ALA A 132 0.28 5.43 7.07
N PHE A 133 -0.72 5.74 6.24
CA PHE A 133 -1.63 6.87 6.41
C PHE A 133 -2.99 6.34 6.86
N ASP A 134 -3.54 6.95 7.91
CA ASP A 134 -4.90 6.71 8.37
C ASP A 134 -5.86 7.55 7.53
N MET A 135 -6.80 6.89 6.86
CA MET A 135 -7.66 7.52 5.87
C MET A 135 -8.94 8.05 6.52
N LYS A 136 -8.85 9.27 7.05
CA LYS A 136 -9.99 10.01 7.61
C LYS A 136 -10.57 10.93 6.54
N TYR A 137 -11.55 10.44 5.80
CA TYR A 137 -12.27 11.20 4.80
C TYR A 137 -13.52 11.88 5.34
#